data_AF-A0A838SSH5-F1
#
_entry.id   AF-A0A838SSH5-F1
#
_cell.length_a   1.000
_cell.length_b   1.000
_cell.length_c   1.000
_cell.angle_alpha   90.00
_cell.angle_beta   90.00
_cell.angle_gamma   90.00
#
_symmetry.space_group_name_H-M   'P 1'
#
loop_
_entity.id
_entity.type
_entity.pdbx_description
1 polymer ?
#
loop_
_entity_poly.entity_id
_entity_poly.type
_entity_poly.pdbx_seq_one_letter_code
_entity_poly.pdbx_strand_id
1 'polypeptide(L)' 'MQAVGANPTTVRMRVWLASDPEPSNWQFSANDAQSQLQTAGAPGVRAQLPSTASNAPVVFSFDDLLVRQAL' A
#
# COMPACT_ATOMS: atom_id res chain seq x y z
N MET A 1 11.08 1.06 -3.44
CA MET A 1 10.53 -0.19 -4.05
C MET A 1 9.40 0.16 -5.00
N GLN A 2 9.11 -0.68 -5.98
CA GLN A 2 7.99 -0.49 -6.90
C GLN A 2 7.30 -1.82 -7.18
N ALA A 3 5.98 -1.79 -7.30
CA ALA A 3 5.14 -2.87 -7.79
C ALA A 3 4.37 -2.38 -9.02
N VAL A 4 4.38 -3.15 -10.10
CA VAL A 4 3.69 -2.79 -11.36
C VAL A 4 3.01 -4.01 -11.98
N GLY A 5 1.88 -3.77 -12.65
CA GLY A 5 1.09 -4.81 -13.29
C GLY A 5 0.22 -5.61 -12.32
N ALA A 6 -0.58 -6.49 -12.89
CA ALA A 6 -1.37 -7.49 -12.18
C ALA A 6 -1.42 -8.75 -13.05
N ASN A 7 -1.45 -9.93 -12.43
CA ASN A 7 -1.43 -11.24 -13.09
C ASN A 7 -0.23 -11.46 -14.04
N PRO A 8 1.03 -11.45 -13.54
CA PRO A 8 1.48 -11.23 -12.17
C PRO A 8 1.87 -9.76 -11.89
N THR A 9 2.09 -9.43 -10.61
CA THR A 9 2.69 -8.16 -10.21
C THR A 9 4.22 -8.28 -10.25
N THR A 10 4.90 -7.38 -10.94
CA THR A 10 6.36 -7.27 -10.91
C THR A 10 6.80 -6.37 -9.76
N VAL A 11 7.49 -6.93 -8.79
CA VAL A 11 8.08 -6.21 -7.65
C VAL A 11 9.56 -6.00 -7.91
N ARG A 12 10.02 -4.74 -7.84
CA ARG A 12 11.41 -4.37 -8.08
C ARG A 12 11.95 -3.39 -7.04
N MET A 13 13.23 -3.54 -6.71
CA MET A 13 13.88 -2.78 -5.64
C MET A 13 15.26 -2.28 -6.03
N ARG A 14 15.56 -1.10 -5.48
CA ARG A 14 16.87 -0.46 -5.45
C ARG A 14 17.14 -0.15 -3.98
N VAL A 15 18.37 -0.39 -3.56
CA VAL A 15 18.88 -0.16 -2.21
C VAL A 15 20.25 0.49 -2.34
N TRP A 16 20.45 1.56 -1.58
CA TRP A 16 21.68 2.34 -1.57
C TRP A 16 21.88 2.92 -0.16
N LEU A 17 23.12 3.27 0.19
CA LEU A 17 23.40 3.99 1.42
C LEU A 17 22.84 5.41 1.32
N ALA A 18 22.45 6.01 2.44
CA ALA A 18 21.89 7.36 2.44
C ALA A 18 22.82 8.43 1.85
N SER A 19 24.13 8.18 1.86
CA SER A 19 25.16 9.04 1.26
C SER A 19 25.29 8.93 -0.26
N ASP A 20 24.71 7.88 -0.85
CA ASP A 20 24.94 7.53 -2.24
C ASP A 20 23.75 7.97 -3.11
N PRO A 21 23.98 8.29 -4.40
CA PRO A 21 22.87 8.52 -5.32
C PRO A 21 22.06 7.24 -5.53
N GLU A 22 20.75 7.39 -5.77
CA GLU A 22 19.90 6.26 -6.13
C GLU A 22 20.39 5.59 -7.43
N PRO A 23 20.55 4.26 -7.46
CA PRO A 23 20.92 3.53 -8.68
C PRO A 23 19.92 3.78 -9.81
N SER A 24 20.40 3.87 -11.06
CA SER A 24 19.51 3.97 -12.22
C SER A 24 18.93 2.60 -12.62
N ASN A 25 19.63 1.51 -12.32
CA ASN A 25 19.19 0.14 -12.57
C ASN A 25 18.50 -0.50 -11.36
N TRP A 26 17.58 -1.43 -11.62
CA TRP A 26 17.01 -2.28 -10.59
C TRP A 26 18.01 -3.36 -10.17
N GLN A 27 18.23 -3.51 -8.87
CA GLN A 27 19.11 -4.55 -8.32
C GLN A 27 18.35 -5.86 -8.06
N PHE A 28 17.04 -5.77 -7.77
CA PHE A 28 16.17 -6.92 -7.55
C PHE A 28 14.88 -6.78 -8.35
N SER A 29 14.41 -7.89 -8.92
CA SER A 29 13.12 -8.01 -9.60
C SER A 29 12.56 -9.41 -9.39
N ALA A 30 11.29 -9.50 -8.99
CA ALA A 30 10.56 -10.75 -8.82
C ALA A 30 9.10 -10.59 -9.26
N ASN A 31 8.46 -11.70 -9.63
CA ASN A 31 7.05 -11.75 -9.94
C ASN A 31 6.28 -12.34 -8.76
N ASP A 32 5.19 -11.68 -8.37
CA ASP A 32 4.23 -12.17 -7.39
C ASP A 32 2.90 -12.49 -8.09
N ALA A 33 2.46 -13.74 -7.98
CA ALA A 33 1.23 -14.26 -8.55
C ALA A 33 0.21 -14.68 -7.48
N GLN A 34 0.34 -14.21 -6.23
CA GLN A 34 -0.65 -14.47 -5.17
C GLN A 34 -2.01 -13.95 -5.59
N SER A 35 -2.93 -14.85 -5.92
CA SER A 35 -4.20 -14.55 -6.61
C SER A 35 -5.06 -13.55 -5.85
N GLN A 36 -5.05 -13.61 -4.52
CA GLN A 36 -5.79 -12.71 -3.63
C GLN A 36 -5.33 -11.24 -3.76
N LEU A 37 -4.10 -10.99 -4.21
CA LEU A 37 -3.50 -9.67 -4.36
C LEU A 37 -3.56 -9.13 -5.80
N GLN A 38 -3.98 -9.94 -6.78
CA GLN A 38 -4.03 -9.54 -8.19
C GLN A 38 -5.36 -8.89 -8.60
N THR A 39 -6.31 -8.78 -7.68
CA THR A 39 -7.61 -8.16 -7.93
C THR A 39 -7.67 -6.79 -7.29
N ALA A 40 -8.45 -5.88 -7.88
CA ALA A 40 -8.69 -4.58 -7.27
C ALA A 40 -9.29 -4.76 -5.87
N GLY A 41 -8.66 -4.15 -4.87
CA GLY A 41 -9.21 -4.10 -3.53
C GLY A 41 -10.45 -3.19 -3.45
N ALA A 42 -11.19 -3.33 -2.36
CA ALA A 42 -12.28 -2.41 -2.06
C ALA A 42 -11.73 -1.14 -1.40
N PRO A 43 -12.19 0.07 -1.79
CA PRO A 43 -11.93 1.27 -1.01
C PRO A 43 -12.62 1.14 0.36
N GLY A 44 -12.00 1.73 1.39
CA GLY A 44 -12.52 1.64 2.75
C GLY A 44 -11.85 2.61 3.71
N VAL A 45 -12.48 2.81 4.86
CA VAL A 45 -12.00 3.67 5.94
C VAL A 45 -11.71 2.84 7.17
N ARG A 46 -10.57 3.10 7.84
CA ARG A 46 -10.14 2.40 9.06
C ARG A 46 -9.92 3.43 10.18
N ALA A 47 -10.66 3.28 11.27
CA ALA A 47 -10.34 3.93 12.54
C ALA A 47 -9.47 2.99 13.39
N GLN A 48 -8.44 3.54 14.05
CA GLN A 48 -7.59 2.76 14.95
C GLN A 48 -7.22 3.62 16.17
N LEU A 49 -7.54 3.12 17.36
CA LEU A 49 -7.07 3.67 18.62
C LEU A 49 -5.90 2.79 19.12
N PRO A 50 -4.70 3.33 19.35
CA PRO A 50 -3.58 2.53 19.87
C PRO A 50 -3.92 1.99 21.27
N SER A 51 -3.42 0.80 21.61
CA SER A 51 -3.64 0.20 22.94
C SER A 51 -3.05 1.02 24.10
N THR A 52 -2.14 1.93 23.81
CA THR A 52 -1.51 2.84 24.79
C THR A 52 -2.30 4.13 25.02
N ALA A 53 -3.40 4.36 24.30
CA ALA A 53 -4.24 5.54 24.49
C ALA A 53 -4.97 5.47 25.85
N SER A 54 -4.86 6.53 26.65
CA SER A 54 -5.46 6.61 28.00
C SER A 54 -6.74 7.44 28.06
N ASN A 55 -7.16 8.05 26.95
CA ASN A 55 -8.26 9.00 26.85
C ASN A 55 -9.54 8.37 26.27
N ALA A 56 -9.72 7.05 26.39
CA ALA A 56 -10.94 6.38 25.98
C ALA A 56 -12.13 6.74 26.89
N PRO A 57 -13.38 6.80 26.38
CA PRO A 57 -13.80 6.49 25.00
C PRO A 57 -13.48 7.59 23.97
N VAL A 58 -13.12 7.18 22.74
CA VAL A 58 -12.92 8.07 21.58
C VAL A 58 -13.96 7.76 20.51
N VAL A 59 -14.67 8.78 20.02
CA VAL A 59 -15.66 8.65 18.96
C VAL A 59 -15.01 8.93 17.60
N PHE A 60 -15.17 8.00 16.65
CA PHE A 60 -14.80 8.20 15.25
C PHE A 60 -16.09 8.32 14.42
N SER A 61 -16.29 9.48 13.79
CA SER A 61 -17.42 9.72 12.89
C SER A 61 -16.91 9.90 11.47
N PHE A 62 -17.61 9.29 10.51
CA PHE A 62 -17.34 9.43 9.08
C PHE A 62 -18.65 9.83 8.39
N ASP A 63 -18.56 10.74 7.43
CA ASP A 63 -19.69 11.18 6.63
C ASP A 63 -19.22 11.37 5.18
N ASP A 64 -20.16 11.34 4.23
CA ASP A 64 -19.90 11.59 2.80
C ASP A 64 -18.85 10.68 2.12
N LEU A 65 -18.76 9.40 2.48
CA LEU A 65 -17.86 8.46 1.79
C LEU A 65 -18.38 8.13 0.38
N LEU A 66 -17.91 8.87 -0.62
CA LEU A 66 -18.23 8.67 -2.03
C LEU A 66 -17.14 7.86 -2.74
N VAL A 67 -17.53 6.72 -3.32
CA VAL A 67 -16.70 5.89 -4.20
C VAL A 67 -17.33 5.85 -5.58
N ARG A 68 -16.57 6.23 -6.61
CA ARG A 68 -16.99 6.14 -8.02
C ARG A 68 -15.91 5.43 -8.82
N GLN A 69 -16.30 4.40 -9.57
CA GLN A 69 -15.48 3.91 -10.67
C GLN A 69 -15.80 4.75 -11.91
N ALA A 70 -14.78 5.31 -12.55
CA ALA A 70 -14.95 5.91 -13.87
C ALA A 70 -15.07 4.77 -14.90
N LEU A 71 -16.14 4.79 -15.68
CA LEU A 71 -16.29 3.97 -16.89
C LEU A 71 -15.51 4.59 -18.04
#